data_AF-A0A6P1ZV50-F1
#
_entry.id   AF-A0A6P1ZV50-F1
#
_cell.length_a   1.000
_cell.length_b   1.000
_cell.length_c   1.000
_cell.angle_alpha   90.00
_cell.angle_beta   90.00
_cell.angle_gamma   90.00
#
_symmetry.space_group_name_H-M   'P 1'
#
loop_
_entity.id
_entity.type
_entity.pdbx_description
1 polymer ?
#
loop_
_entity_poly.entity_id
_entity_poly.type
_entity_poly.pdbx_seq_one_letter_code
_entity_poly.pdbx_strand_id
1 'polypeptide(L)'
;MEQINFIPSEVMAEISNGNSAKLPTNTLKLLQILATLDTPKEILACLLEIAEFSRHHVRYLAGPLVIHRSPWSDMIPQWLRFACIQERLELICTEYENNQVGEYATAAEVLTYIMPATYEAPLHRDYADLYIWLGNEVLTKHDKLPKNCQSFYESLGDAATQNMSSYPTVHFNRVKNEFNYLSKSIRRSVVQHAKQEGWGKRLVKSKLDSTDNPPTPQTFANSTVQISLF
;
A
#
# COMPACT_ATOMS: atom_id res chain seq x y z
N MET A 1 27.83 32.25 32.47
CA MET A 1 27.11 31.01 32.10
C MET A 1 26.40 31.29 30.79
N GLU A 2 27.05 30.94 29.69
CA GLU A 2 26.47 31.12 28.35
C GLU A 2 25.47 30.00 28.09
N GLN A 3 24.23 30.37 27.81
CA GLN A 3 23.20 29.42 27.39
C GLN A 3 23.55 28.96 25.98
N ILE A 4 23.90 27.69 25.83
CA ILE A 4 24.11 27.04 24.55
C ILE A 4 22.73 26.85 23.91
N ASN A 5 22.32 27.79 23.08
CA ASN A 5 21.17 27.63 22.20
C ASN A 5 21.54 26.62 21.09
N PHE A 6 21.17 25.35 21.31
CA PHE A 6 21.44 24.22 20.41
C PHE A 6 20.61 24.23 19.11
N ILE A 7 19.92 25.32 18.79
CA ILE A 7 19.07 25.40 17.60
C ILE A 7 19.48 26.64 16.81
N PRO A 8 19.96 26.48 15.56
CA PRO A 8 20.27 27.59 14.67
C PRO A 8 19.03 28.48 14.48
N SER A 9 19.21 29.80 14.49
CA SER A 9 18.14 30.79 14.27
C SER A 9 17.36 30.60 12.97
N GLU A 10 17.97 29.93 12.00
CA GLU A 10 17.40 29.53 10.71
C GLU A 10 16.30 28.46 10.87
N VAL A 11 16.50 27.49 11.78
CA VAL A 11 15.51 26.46 12.11
C VAL A 11 14.34 27.07 12.90
N MET A 12 14.61 28.04 13.77
CA MET A 12 13.56 28.78 14.48
C MET A 12 12.71 29.65 13.52
N ALA A 13 13.31 30.15 12.44
CA ALA A 13 12.61 30.91 11.41
C ALA A 13 11.66 30.01 10.59
N GLU A 14 12.07 28.79 10.25
CA GLU A 14 11.21 27.79 9.59
C GLU A 14 10.02 27.38 10.48
N ILE A 15 10.24 27.22 11.79
CA ILE A 15 9.17 26.90 12.75
C ILE A 15 8.16 28.06 12.89
N SER A 16 8.62 29.31 12.72
CA SER A 16 7.78 30.52 12.85
C SER A 16 6.92 30.81 11.61
N ASN A 17 7.32 30.31 10.44
CA ASN A 17 6.55 30.45 9.20
C ASN A 17 5.52 29.31 9.09
N GLY A 18 4.36 29.53 9.73
CA GLY A 18 3.20 28.64 9.71
C GLY A 18 2.49 28.50 8.34
N ASN A 19 3.25 28.31 7.27
CA ASN A 19 2.75 27.86 5.98
C ASN A 19 3.25 26.43 5.75
N SER A 20 2.35 25.45 5.91
CA SER A 20 2.45 24.03 5.52
C SER A 20 3.61 23.71 4.57
N ALA A 21 4.83 23.63 5.11
CA ALA A 21 6.01 23.31 4.32
C ALA A 21 5.91 21.80 4.07
N LYS A 22 5.68 21.42 2.80
CA LYS A 22 5.73 20.01 2.40
C LYS A 22 7.03 19.41 2.90
N LEU A 23 6.97 18.15 3.33
CA LEU A 23 8.14 17.45 3.84
C LEU A 23 9.28 17.54 2.82
N PRO A 24 10.52 17.79 3.27
CA PRO A 24 11.64 17.84 2.36
C PRO A 24 11.78 16.49 1.64
N THR A 25 12.12 16.53 0.36
CA THR A 25 12.18 15.34 -0.53
C THR A 25 13.06 14.22 0.03
N ASN A 26 14.10 14.57 0.80
CA ASN A 26 14.97 13.60 1.46
C ASN A 26 14.23 12.77 2.52
N THR A 27 13.28 13.36 3.25
CA THR A 27 12.48 12.65 4.25
C THR A 27 11.49 11.69 3.60
N LEU A 28 10.88 12.07 2.47
CA LEU A 28 10.01 11.17 1.71
C LEU A 28 10.78 9.98 1.13
N LYS A 29 11.98 10.23 0.60
CA LYS A 29 12.88 9.16 0.14
C LYS A 29 13.32 8.25 1.29
N LEU A 30 13.61 8.81 2.46
CA LEU A 30 13.95 8.02 3.64
C LEU A 30 12.78 7.09 4.05
N LEU A 31 11.54 7.60 4.06
CA LEU A 31 10.36 6.78 4.33
C LEU A 31 10.21 5.64 3.31
N GLN A 32 10.41 5.93 2.02
CA GLN A 32 10.39 4.91 0.97
C GLN A 32 11.49 3.84 1.17
N ILE A 33 12.70 4.25 1.54
CA ILE A 33 13.78 3.32 1.88
C ILE A 33 13.42 2.47 3.10
N LEU A 34 12.80 3.04 4.13
CA LEU A 34 12.36 2.24 5.29
C LEU A 34 11.35 1.16 4.88
N ALA A 35 10.45 1.45 3.94
CA ALA A 35 9.52 0.44 3.42
C ALA A 35 10.20 -0.67 2.61
N THR A 36 11.41 -0.46 2.08
CA THR A 36 12.18 -1.53 1.42
C THR A 36 12.91 -2.44 2.42
N LEU A 37 13.07 -1.99 3.67
CA LEU A 37 13.77 -2.72 4.75
C LEU A 37 12.84 -3.59 5.61
N ASP A 38 11.70 -4.03 5.08
CA ASP A 38 10.70 -4.81 5.82
C ASP A 38 10.23 -4.15 7.14
N THR A 39 10.13 -2.81 7.12
CA THR A 39 9.67 -2.06 8.30
C THR A 39 8.17 -2.37 8.53
N PRO A 40 7.76 -2.70 9.77
CA PRO A 40 6.36 -2.87 10.12
C PRO A 40 5.49 -1.68 9.68
N LYS A 41 4.37 -1.96 9.02
CA LYS A 41 3.46 -0.94 8.47
C LYS A 41 2.93 0.01 9.55
N GLU A 42 2.80 -0.45 10.79
CA GLU A 42 2.36 0.32 11.95
C GLU A 42 3.37 1.41 12.29
N ILE A 43 4.68 1.10 12.22
CA ILE A 43 5.75 2.08 12.44
C ILE A 43 5.70 3.14 11.35
N LEU A 44 5.58 2.72 10.08
CA LEU A 44 5.45 3.65 8.96
C LEU A 44 4.21 4.54 9.09
N ALA A 45 3.06 3.99 9.51
CA ALA A 45 1.84 4.75 9.74
C ALA A 45 1.98 5.77 10.87
N CYS A 46 2.65 5.40 11.97
CA CYS A 46 2.99 6.33 13.05
C CYS A 46 3.89 7.47 12.54
N LEU A 47 4.90 7.16 11.71
CA LEU A 47 5.74 8.19 11.10
C LEU A 47 4.94 9.14 10.21
N LEU A 48 3.99 8.62 9.43
CA LEU A 48 3.09 9.45 8.62
C LEU A 48 2.21 10.36 9.50
N GLU A 49 1.73 9.85 10.65
CA GLU A 49 0.93 10.64 11.59
C GLU A 49 1.75 11.77 12.23
N ILE A 50 3.00 11.50 12.63
CA ILE A 50 3.94 12.51 13.14
C ILE A 50 4.25 13.55 12.05
N ALA A 51 4.40 13.11 10.81
CA ALA A 51 4.67 13.95 9.66
C ALA A 51 3.42 14.67 9.11
N GLU A 52 2.32 14.68 9.87
CA GLU A 52 1.07 15.38 9.59
C GLU A 52 0.38 15.01 8.26
N PHE A 53 0.57 13.78 7.77
CA PHE A 53 -0.20 13.28 6.63
C PHE A 53 -1.70 13.23 6.97
N SER A 54 -2.54 13.21 5.92
CA SER A 54 -3.98 13.06 6.09
C SER A 54 -4.32 11.79 6.86
N ARG A 55 -5.39 11.84 7.68
CA ARG A 55 -5.89 10.65 8.40
C ARG A 55 -6.25 9.51 7.46
N HIS A 56 -6.60 9.82 6.21
CA HIS A 56 -6.89 8.83 5.19
C HIS A 56 -5.62 8.09 4.73
N HIS A 57 -4.50 8.80 4.57
CA HIS A 57 -3.21 8.19 4.25
C HIS A 57 -2.73 7.28 5.38
N VAL A 58 -2.77 7.76 6.63
CA VAL A 58 -2.39 6.96 7.81
C VAL A 58 -3.22 5.67 7.89
N ARG A 59 -4.55 5.79 7.76
CA ARG A 59 -5.45 4.63 7.80
C ARG A 59 -5.24 3.66 6.65
N TYR A 60 -4.96 4.18 5.45
CA TYR A 60 -4.73 3.34 4.30
C TYR A 60 -3.43 2.53 4.43
N LEU A 61 -2.37 3.14 4.99
CA LEU A 61 -1.13 2.42 5.25
C LEU A 61 -1.27 1.40 6.39
N ALA A 62 -1.85 1.81 7.52
CA ALA A 62 -2.00 0.97 8.71
C ALA A 62 -2.98 -0.20 8.52
N GLY A 63 -3.99 -0.01 7.66
CA GLY A 63 -5.05 -0.99 7.48
C GLY A 63 -4.54 -2.35 7.00
N PRO A 64 -5.31 -3.41 7.24
CA PRO A 64 -4.94 -4.76 6.83
C PRO A 64 -4.87 -4.89 5.30
N LEU A 65 -4.22 -5.95 4.82
CA LEU A 65 -4.38 -6.36 3.43
C LEU A 65 -5.74 -7.05 3.28
N VAL A 66 -6.47 -6.67 2.23
CA VAL A 66 -7.75 -7.28 1.87
C VAL A 66 -7.47 -8.42 0.90
N ILE A 67 -7.83 -9.64 1.30
CA ILE A 67 -7.60 -10.85 0.50
C ILE A 67 -8.94 -11.52 0.20
N HIS A 68 -9.11 -12.05 -1.01
CA HIS A 68 -10.29 -12.85 -1.35
C HIS A 68 -10.41 -14.05 -0.41
N ARG A 69 -11.62 -14.30 0.08
CA ARG A 69 -11.89 -15.41 1.01
C ARG A 69 -11.83 -16.73 0.25
N SER A 70 -10.66 -17.35 0.22
CA SER A 70 -10.40 -18.60 -0.48
C SER A 70 -9.44 -19.49 0.33
N PRO A 71 -9.56 -20.83 0.24
CA PRO A 71 -8.58 -21.76 0.82
C PRO A 71 -7.16 -21.54 0.29
N TRP A 72 -7.03 -20.83 -0.83
CA TRP A 72 -5.75 -20.54 -1.48
C TRP A 72 -5.12 -19.22 -1.04
N SER A 73 -5.62 -18.56 0.01
CA SER A 73 -5.04 -17.30 0.53
C SER A 73 -3.57 -17.43 0.95
N ASP A 74 -3.16 -18.63 1.35
CA ASP A 74 -1.79 -18.93 1.77
C ASP A 74 -0.83 -19.12 0.59
N MET A 75 -1.35 -19.24 -0.64
CA MET A 75 -0.54 -19.31 -1.86
C MET A 75 -0.03 -17.94 -2.32
N ILE A 76 -0.48 -16.85 -1.69
CA ILE A 76 0.01 -15.51 -1.99
C ILE A 76 1.48 -15.42 -1.56
N PRO A 77 2.41 -15.15 -2.49
CA PRO A 77 3.83 -15.06 -2.14
C PRO A 77 4.09 -13.96 -1.11
N GLN A 78 4.96 -14.25 -0.15
CA GLN A 78 5.29 -13.28 0.91
C GLN A 78 5.84 -11.96 0.34
N TRP A 79 6.64 -12.02 -0.72
CA TRP A 79 7.16 -10.82 -1.39
C TRP A 79 6.05 -9.91 -1.94
N LEU A 80 4.92 -10.47 -2.38
CA LEU A 80 3.82 -9.70 -2.93
C LEU A 80 3.08 -8.94 -1.82
N ARG A 81 2.96 -9.52 -0.63
CA ARG A 81 2.42 -8.83 0.55
C ARG A 81 3.29 -7.62 0.94
N PHE A 82 4.62 -7.76 0.84
CA PHE A 82 5.53 -6.64 1.07
C PHE A 82 5.45 -5.58 -0.03
N ALA A 83 5.33 -6.00 -1.30
CA ALA A 83 5.11 -5.10 -2.43
C ALA A 83 3.86 -4.23 -2.24
N CYS A 84 2.77 -4.77 -1.68
CA CYS A 84 1.59 -3.97 -1.34
C CYS A 84 1.92 -2.80 -0.39
N ILE A 85 2.71 -3.04 0.66
CA ILE A 85 3.06 -1.99 1.65
C ILE A 85 3.92 -0.92 0.97
N GLN A 86 4.90 -1.34 0.15
CA GLN A 86 5.78 -0.44 -0.60
C GLN A 86 4.97 0.45 -1.57
N GLU A 87 4.10 -0.16 -2.37
CA GLU A 87 3.28 0.58 -3.33
C GLU A 87 2.28 1.51 -2.62
N ARG A 88 1.70 1.12 -1.48
CA ARG A 88 0.83 1.99 -0.68
C ARG A 88 1.57 3.24 -0.26
N LEU A 89 2.80 3.10 0.26
CA LEU A 89 3.59 4.24 0.70
C LEU A 89 3.97 5.14 -0.47
N GLU A 90 4.40 4.57 -1.59
CA GLU A 90 4.70 5.34 -2.81
C GLU A 90 3.48 6.14 -3.28
N LEU A 91 2.31 5.49 -3.37
CA LEU A 91 1.06 6.14 -3.75
C LEU A 91 0.68 7.26 -2.78
N ILE A 92 0.82 7.03 -1.47
CA ILE A 92 0.56 8.05 -0.44
C ILE A 92 1.52 9.24 -0.58
N CYS A 93 2.80 9.01 -0.85
CA CYS A 93 3.76 10.08 -1.07
C CYS A 93 3.38 10.91 -2.31
N THR A 94 3.02 10.26 -3.41
CA THR A 94 2.56 10.95 -4.64
C THR A 94 1.26 11.74 -4.39
N GLU A 95 0.30 11.18 -3.66
CA GLU A 95 -0.95 11.86 -3.29
C GLU A 95 -0.67 13.08 -2.41
N TYR A 96 0.23 12.95 -1.43
CA TYR A 96 0.66 14.04 -0.55
C TYR A 96 1.35 15.16 -1.32
N GLU A 97 2.28 14.83 -2.23
CA GLU A 97 2.93 15.82 -3.10
C GLU A 97 1.93 16.57 -3.97
N ASN A 98 0.85 15.92 -4.38
CA ASN A 98 -0.22 16.51 -5.19
C ASN A 98 -1.35 17.16 -4.36
N ASN A 99 -1.25 17.19 -3.02
CA ASN A 99 -2.29 17.67 -2.10
C ASN A 99 -3.65 16.97 -2.32
N GLN A 100 -3.63 15.68 -2.60
CA GLN A 100 -4.81 14.86 -2.87
C GLN A 100 -4.89 13.70 -1.88
N VAL A 101 -6.08 13.08 -1.82
CA VAL A 101 -6.29 11.79 -1.17
C VAL A 101 -6.90 10.90 -2.23
N GLY A 102 -6.21 9.82 -2.60
CA GLY A 102 -6.69 8.91 -3.63
C GLY A 102 -7.83 8.04 -3.16
N GLU A 103 -8.58 7.52 -4.13
CA GLU A 103 -9.72 6.63 -3.90
C GLU A 103 -9.42 5.16 -4.22
N TYR A 104 -8.32 4.90 -4.91
CA TYR A 104 -8.01 3.59 -5.49
C TYR A 104 -6.85 2.92 -4.75
N ALA A 105 -6.94 1.60 -4.61
CA ALA A 105 -5.84 0.75 -4.18
C ALA A 105 -4.78 0.57 -5.27
N THR A 106 -3.61 0.04 -4.91
CA THR A 106 -2.51 -0.17 -5.86
C THR A 106 -2.70 -1.45 -6.69
N ALA A 107 -1.93 -1.59 -7.78
CA ALA A 107 -1.96 -2.79 -8.61
C ALA A 107 -1.56 -4.05 -7.82
N ALA A 108 -0.54 -3.97 -6.95
CA ALA A 108 -0.16 -5.11 -6.11
C ALA A 108 -1.29 -5.55 -5.18
N GLU A 109 -2.08 -4.62 -4.62
CA GLU A 109 -3.22 -4.99 -3.79
C GLU A 109 -4.34 -5.66 -4.57
N VAL A 110 -4.67 -5.15 -5.77
CA VAL A 110 -5.69 -5.79 -6.61
C VAL A 110 -5.22 -7.18 -7.06
N LEU A 111 -3.93 -7.34 -7.40
CA LEU A 111 -3.35 -8.65 -7.74
C LEU A 111 -3.43 -9.62 -6.56
N THR A 112 -3.06 -9.16 -5.37
CA THR A 112 -3.12 -9.93 -4.13
C THR A 112 -4.54 -10.39 -3.81
N TYR A 113 -5.52 -9.51 -4.05
CA TYR A 113 -6.92 -9.83 -3.85
C TYR A 113 -7.41 -10.89 -4.87
N ILE A 114 -7.13 -10.72 -6.16
CA ILE A 114 -7.65 -11.60 -7.21
C ILE A 114 -6.92 -12.96 -7.26
N MET A 115 -5.64 -13.03 -6.91
CA MET A 115 -4.82 -14.25 -7.08
C MET A 115 -5.45 -15.50 -6.45
N PRO A 116 -5.94 -15.52 -5.20
CA PRO A 116 -6.60 -16.70 -4.64
C PRO A 116 -7.90 -17.11 -5.35
N ALA A 117 -8.59 -16.16 -5.99
CA ALA A 117 -9.83 -16.44 -6.71
C ALA A 117 -9.54 -17.21 -8.02
N THR A 118 -8.38 -16.98 -8.66
CA THR A 118 -8.00 -17.71 -9.89
C THR A 118 -7.73 -19.18 -9.64
N TYR A 119 -7.28 -19.54 -8.43
CA TYR A 119 -7.06 -20.92 -8.02
C TYR A 119 -8.34 -21.64 -7.61
N GLU A 120 -9.38 -20.89 -7.24
CA GLU A 120 -10.65 -21.45 -6.80
C GLU A 120 -11.54 -21.84 -7.99
N ALA A 121 -11.65 -20.95 -8.98
CA ALA A 121 -12.44 -21.19 -10.18
C ALA A 121 -11.95 -20.35 -11.37
N PRO A 122 -12.27 -20.74 -12.62
CA PRO A 122 -12.05 -19.89 -13.77
C PRO A 122 -12.74 -18.53 -13.61
N LEU A 123 -12.00 -17.45 -13.85
CA LEU A 123 -12.54 -16.10 -13.81
C LEU A 123 -13.37 -15.78 -15.05
N HIS A 124 -14.32 -14.84 -14.92
CA HIS A 124 -14.92 -14.18 -16.07
C HIS A 124 -13.83 -13.48 -16.89
N ARG A 125 -14.02 -13.41 -18.21
CA ARG A 125 -13.04 -12.88 -19.18
C ARG A 125 -12.43 -11.54 -18.76
N ASP A 126 -13.25 -10.59 -18.32
CA ASP A 126 -12.78 -9.24 -17.95
C ASP A 126 -11.84 -9.26 -16.73
N TYR A 127 -12.12 -10.13 -15.75
CA TYR A 127 -11.26 -10.31 -14.59
C TYR A 127 -10.02 -11.15 -14.89
N ALA A 128 -10.08 -12.06 -15.88
CA ALA A 128 -8.92 -12.77 -16.38
C ALA A 128 -7.96 -11.80 -17.10
N ASP A 129 -8.49 -10.93 -17.98
CA ASP A 129 -7.71 -9.86 -18.63
C ASP A 129 -7.08 -8.93 -17.57
N LEU A 130 -7.85 -8.56 -16.54
CA LEU A 130 -7.35 -7.75 -15.42
C LEU A 130 -6.22 -8.47 -14.67
N TYR A 131 -6.37 -9.75 -14.36
CA TYR A 131 -5.34 -10.54 -13.67
C TYR A 131 -4.03 -10.59 -14.47
N ILE A 132 -4.11 -10.80 -15.80
CA ILE A 132 -2.95 -10.82 -16.69
C ILE A 132 -2.28 -9.45 -16.74
N TRP A 133 -3.07 -8.37 -16.89
CA TRP A 133 -2.54 -7.01 -16.89
C TRP A 133 -1.85 -6.66 -15.56
N LEU A 134 -2.49 -6.95 -14.42
CA LEU A 134 -1.93 -6.73 -13.09
C LEU A 134 -0.64 -7.53 -12.87
N GLY A 135 -0.61 -8.79 -13.30
CA GLY A 135 0.58 -9.62 -13.27
C GLY A 135 1.73 -8.96 -14.01
N ASN A 136 1.50 -8.48 -15.23
CA ASN A 136 2.52 -7.75 -15.97
C ASN A 136 3.04 -6.51 -15.22
N GLU A 137 2.16 -5.62 -14.78
CA GLU A 137 2.54 -4.38 -14.10
C GLU A 137 3.36 -4.64 -12.83
N VAL A 138 2.87 -5.54 -11.97
CA VAL A 138 3.47 -5.80 -10.66
C VAL A 138 4.76 -6.59 -10.80
N LEU A 139 4.80 -7.65 -11.63
CA LEU A 139 6.01 -8.45 -11.79
C LEU A 139 7.13 -7.65 -12.45
N THR A 140 6.81 -6.77 -13.41
CA THR A 140 7.79 -5.90 -14.06
C THR A 140 8.34 -4.87 -13.06
N LYS A 141 7.45 -4.23 -12.28
CA LYS A 141 7.85 -3.21 -11.30
C LYS A 141 8.76 -3.76 -10.19
N HIS A 142 8.53 -5.00 -9.75
CA HIS A 142 9.24 -5.62 -8.63
C HIS A 142 10.34 -6.61 -9.04
N ASP A 143 10.71 -6.62 -10.33
CA ASP A 143 11.72 -7.53 -10.89
C ASP A 143 11.48 -9.01 -10.52
N LYS A 144 10.23 -9.45 -10.70
CA LYS A 144 9.76 -10.83 -10.42
C LYS A 144 9.43 -11.61 -11.68
N LEU A 145 9.78 -11.09 -12.85
CA LEU A 145 9.64 -11.81 -14.11
C LEU A 145 10.62 -13.00 -14.19
N PRO A 146 10.27 -14.07 -14.92
CA PRO A 146 11.21 -15.14 -15.23
C PRO A 146 12.44 -14.61 -15.96
N LYS A 147 13.58 -15.30 -15.78
CA LYS A 147 14.83 -14.93 -16.45
C LYS A 147 14.62 -14.86 -17.97
N ASN A 148 15.17 -13.81 -18.60
CA ASN A 148 15.07 -13.53 -20.03
C ASN A 148 13.68 -13.12 -20.55
N CYS A 149 12.73 -12.81 -19.66
CA CYS A 149 11.45 -12.20 -20.05
C CYS A 149 11.46 -10.70 -19.72
N GLN A 150 11.06 -9.86 -20.67
CA GLN A 150 10.84 -8.42 -20.46
C GLN A 150 9.41 -8.09 -20.06
N SER A 151 8.48 -9.02 -20.28
CA SER A 151 7.08 -8.87 -19.91
C SER A 151 6.47 -10.19 -19.45
N PHE A 152 5.38 -10.10 -18.69
CA PHE A 152 4.63 -11.29 -18.30
C PHE A 152 4.02 -11.99 -19.52
N TYR A 153 3.65 -11.24 -20.56
CA TYR A 153 3.10 -11.80 -21.80
C TYR A 153 4.09 -12.74 -22.51
N GLU A 154 5.37 -12.41 -22.49
CA GLU A 154 6.43 -13.29 -23.03
C GLU A 154 6.51 -14.60 -22.26
N SER A 155 6.34 -14.57 -20.93
CA SER A 155 6.36 -15.78 -20.11
C SER A 155 5.15 -16.69 -20.30
N LEU A 156 4.04 -16.16 -20.82
CA LEU A 156 2.85 -16.96 -21.16
C LEU A 156 3.00 -17.64 -22.53
N GLY A 157 3.88 -17.13 -23.38
CA GLY A 157 4.17 -17.70 -24.70
C GLY A 157 4.83 -19.07 -24.62
N ASP A 158 4.51 -19.95 -25.55
CA ASP A 158 5.11 -21.29 -25.60
C ASP A 158 6.55 -21.20 -26.14
N ALA A 159 7.53 -21.39 -25.25
CA ALA A 159 8.95 -21.42 -25.62
C ALA A 159 9.30 -22.58 -26.57
N ALA A 160 8.45 -23.62 -26.67
CA ALA A 160 8.68 -24.80 -27.50
C ALA A 160 8.27 -24.58 -28.97
N THR A 161 7.30 -23.71 -29.23
CA THR A 161 6.92 -23.32 -30.58
C THR A 161 7.46 -21.94 -30.86
N GLN A 162 8.43 -21.79 -31.77
CA GLN A 162 8.90 -20.47 -32.24
C GLN A 162 7.79 -19.60 -32.87
N ASN A 163 6.55 -20.07 -32.87
CA ASN A 163 5.36 -19.24 -32.93
C ASN A 163 5.21 -18.49 -31.61
N MET A 164 5.85 -17.34 -31.55
CA MET A 164 5.49 -16.24 -30.68
C MET A 164 4.07 -15.76 -31.08
N SER A 165 3.06 -16.62 -30.93
CA SER A 165 1.67 -16.23 -31.09
C SER A 165 1.35 -15.31 -29.92
N SER A 166 1.63 -14.02 -30.13
CA SER A 166 1.43 -12.94 -29.18
C SER A 166 0.12 -13.14 -28.44
N TYR A 167 0.21 -13.50 -27.16
CA TYR A 167 -0.90 -13.20 -26.26
C TYR A 167 -1.17 -11.71 -26.43
N PRO A 168 -2.41 -11.31 -26.76
CA PRO A 168 -2.69 -9.91 -27.02
C PRO A 168 -2.40 -9.13 -25.76
N THR A 169 -1.46 -8.18 -25.85
CA THR A 169 -1.12 -7.29 -24.75
C THR A 169 -2.40 -6.64 -24.24
N VAL A 170 -2.70 -6.83 -22.97
CA VAL A 170 -3.84 -6.20 -22.34
C VAL A 170 -3.42 -4.78 -21.95
N HIS A 171 -4.12 -3.78 -22.49
CA HIS A 171 -3.87 -2.38 -22.13
C HIS A 171 -4.81 -1.93 -21.02
N PHE A 172 -4.35 -1.00 -20.18
CA PHE A 172 -5.13 -0.48 -19.05
C PHE A 172 -6.55 -0.04 -19.44
N ASN A 173 -6.74 0.58 -20.60
CA ASN A 173 -8.06 1.02 -21.07
C ASN A 173 -9.11 -0.11 -21.14
N ARG A 174 -8.68 -1.36 -21.39
CA ARG A 174 -9.56 -2.53 -21.46
C ARG A 174 -10.01 -3.03 -20.09
N VAL A 175 -9.17 -2.85 -19.06
CA VAL A 175 -9.40 -3.38 -17.70
C VAL A 175 -9.72 -2.27 -16.69
N LYS A 176 -9.86 -1.03 -17.17
CA LYS A 176 -9.99 0.17 -16.36
C LYS A 176 -11.20 0.13 -15.44
N ASN A 177 -12.33 -0.40 -15.89
CA ASN A 177 -13.57 -0.37 -15.11
C ASN A 177 -13.48 -1.33 -13.91
N GLU A 178 -12.98 -2.53 -14.15
CA GLU A 178 -12.81 -3.64 -13.23
C GLU A 178 -11.70 -3.31 -12.23
N PHE A 179 -10.59 -2.73 -12.72
CA PHE A 179 -9.54 -2.19 -11.87
C PHE A 179 -10.09 -1.10 -10.94
N ASN A 180 -10.78 -0.09 -11.48
CA ASN A 180 -11.32 1.01 -10.68
C ASN A 180 -12.34 0.51 -9.66
N TYR A 181 -13.20 -0.44 -10.04
CA TYR A 181 -14.19 -1.03 -9.15
C TYR A 181 -13.52 -1.76 -7.97
N LEU A 182 -12.63 -2.71 -8.25
CA LEU A 182 -11.97 -3.49 -7.21
C LEU A 182 -11.05 -2.64 -6.35
N SER A 183 -10.20 -1.82 -6.97
CA SER A 183 -9.24 -0.97 -6.24
C SER A 183 -9.96 0.01 -5.30
N LYS A 184 -11.09 0.59 -5.72
CA LYS A 184 -11.91 1.46 -4.88
C LYS A 184 -12.55 0.69 -3.72
N SER A 185 -13.06 -0.52 -3.97
CA SER A 185 -13.65 -1.37 -2.94
C SER A 185 -12.61 -1.79 -1.90
N ILE A 186 -11.44 -2.25 -2.35
CA ILE A 186 -10.30 -2.64 -1.51
C ILE A 186 -9.91 -1.47 -0.61
N ARG A 187 -9.56 -0.31 -1.19
CA ARG A 187 -9.10 0.84 -0.40
C ARG A 187 -10.14 1.31 0.62
N ARG A 188 -11.42 1.35 0.25
CA ARG A 188 -12.51 1.67 1.17
C ARG A 188 -12.55 0.72 2.37
N SER A 189 -12.40 -0.57 2.11
CA SER A 189 -12.41 -1.57 3.17
C SER A 189 -11.19 -1.45 4.10
N VAL A 190 -9.99 -1.30 3.53
CA VAL A 190 -8.74 -1.08 4.29
C VAL A 190 -8.89 0.11 5.25
N VAL A 191 -9.33 1.25 4.72
CA VAL A 191 -9.49 2.49 5.50
C VAL A 191 -10.57 2.33 6.58
N GLN A 192 -11.66 1.62 6.27
CA GLN A 192 -12.74 1.38 7.21
C GLN A 192 -12.30 0.48 8.37
N HIS A 193 -11.53 -0.58 8.09
CA HIS A 193 -10.98 -1.45 9.14
C HIS A 193 -10.00 -0.70 10.04
N ALA A 194 -9.05 0.03 9.44
CA ALA A 194 -8.08 0.83 10.20
C ALA A 194 -8.78 1.86 11.11
N LYS A 195 -9.88 2.45 10.63
CA LYS A 195 -10.72 3.35 11.43
C LYS A 195 -11.34 2.64 12.64
N GLN A 196 -11.79 1.40 12.49
CA GLN A 196 -12.35 0.59 13.59
C GLN A 196 -11.27 0.26 14.63
N GLU A 197 -10.05 -0.03 14.18
CA GLU A 197 -8.87 -0.24 15.05
C GLU A 197 -8.35 1.05 15.72
N GLY A 198 -8.91 2.22 15.35
CA GLY A 198 -8.61 3.49 16.00
C GLY A 198 -7.51 4.33 15.32
N TRP A 199 -6.98 3.89 14.18
CA TRP A 199 -5.95 4.64 13.44
C TRP A 199 -6.41 6.02 12.98
N GLY A 200 -5.49 7.00 13.04
CA GLY A 200 -5.73 8.39 12.64
C GLY A 200 -6.66 9.17 13.58
N LYS A 201 -6.93 8.65 14.79
CA LYS A 201 -7.44 9.47 15.89
C LYS A 201 -6.23 10.16 16.50
N ARG A 202 -6.03 11.46 16.18
CA ARG A 202 -5.01 12.26 16.88
C ARG A 202 -5.20 12.01 18.37
N LEU A 203 -4.13 11.60 19.06
CA LEU A 203 -4.05 11.66 20.51
C LEU A 203 -4.35 13.12 20.86
N VAL A 204 -5.60 13.40 21.17
CA VAL A 204 -5.97 14.66 21.79
C VAL A 204 -5.07 14.71 23.01
N LYS A 205 -4.31 15.80 23.14
CA LYS A 205 -3.55 16.16 24.33
C LYS A 205 -4.56 16.38 25.46
N SER A 206 -5.25 15.32 25.89
CA SER A 206 -6.08 15.32 27.07
C SER A 206 -5.12 15.26 28.23
N LYS A 207 -4.91 16.43 28.83
CA LYS A 207 -4.60 16.63 30.24
C LYS A 207 -3.77 15.51 30.88
N LEU A 208 -2.51 15.83 31.18
CA LEU A 208 -1.93 15.39 32.46
C LEU A 208 -3.02 15.53 33.54
N ASP A 209 -3.13 14.51 34.38
CA ASP A 209 -4.14 14.28 35.43
C ASP A 209 -5.32 13.43 34.97
N SER A 210 -5.15 12.11 34.97
CA SER A 210 -5.74 11.25 36.02
C SER A 210 -5.32 9.79 35.84
N THR A 211 -5.20 9.14 36.99
CA THR A 211 -4.63 7.82 37.32
C THR A 211 -5.40 6.60 36.78
N ASP A 212 -4.66 5.48 36.75
CA ASP A 212 -5.09 4.07 36.86
C ASP A 212 -5.73 3.35 35.66
N ASN A 213 -4.88 2.66 34.88
CA ASN A 213 -4.73 1.19 34.85
C ASN A 213 -3.98 0.75 33.57
N PRO A 214 -3.12 -0.29 33.62
CA PRO A 214 -2.41 -0.76 32.43
C PRO A 214 -3.34 -1.60 31.53
N PRO A 215 -3.40 -1.36 30.22
CA PRO A 215 -4.09 -2.28 29.31
C PRO A 215 -3.23 -3.53 29.06
N THR A 216 -3.89 -4.68 29.09
CA THR A 216 -3.38 -6.02 28.79
C THR A 216 -2.71 -6.08 27.41
N PRO A 217 -1.56 -6.76 27.25
CA PRO A 217 -0.88 -6.84 25.95
C PRO A 217 -1.72 -7.61 24.94
N GLN A 218 -2.27 -6.92 23.94
CA GLN A 218 -2.84 -7.55 22.76
C GLN A 218 -1.71 -7.97 21.83
N THR A 219 -1.67 -9.26 21.52
CA THR A 219 -0.70 -9.86 20.60
C THR A 219 -0.90 -9.29 19.19
N PHE A 220 0.06 -8.49 18.72
CA PHE A 220 0.09 -7.95 17.36
C PHE A 220 0.48 -9.08 16.39
N ALA A 221 -0.50 -9.86 15.95
CA ALA A 221 -0.35 -10.74 14.79
C ALA A 221 -0.61 -9.92 13.52
N ASN A 222 0.18 -10.15 12.47
CA ASN A 222 0.02 -9.56 11.14
C ASN A 222 -1.43 -9.71 10.65
N SER A 223 -2.24 -8.66 10.83
CA SER A 223 -3.68 -8.73 10.56
C SER A 223 -3.93 -8.73 9.06
N THR A 224 -4.41 -9.87 8.56
CA THR A 224 -4.92 -10.05 7.21
C THR A 224 -6.43 -10.18 7.31
N VAL A 225 -7.17 -9.40 6.53
CA VAL A 225 -8.64 -9.45 6.54
C VAL A 225 -9.12 -10.10 5.25
N GLN A 226 -9.80 -11.23 5.41
CA GLN A 226 -10.46 -11.91 4.31
C GLN A 226 -11.80 -11.24 4.03
N ILE A 227 -12.01 -10.79 2.80
CA ILE A 227 -13.26 -10.15 2.36
C ILE A 227 -13.71 -10.84 1.08
N SER A 228 -14.98 -11.23 1.05
CA SER A 228 -15.64 -11.65 -0.18
C SER A 228 -16.33 -10.42 -0.78
N LEU A 229 -15.89 -9.96 -1.95
CA LEU A 229 -16.63 -8.98 -2.75
C LEU A 229 -17.58 -9.63 -3.76
N PHE A 230 -17.67 -10.97 -3.73
CA PHE A 230 -18.59 -11.80 -4.49
C PHE A 230 -19.36 -12.74 -3.55
#